data_AF-A0A5D0JKK5-F1
#
_entry.id   AF-A0A5D0JKK5-F1
#
_cell.length_a   1.000
_cell.length_b   1.000
_cell.length_c   1.000
_cell.angle_alpha   90.00
_cell.angle_beta   90.00
_cell.angle_gamma   90.00
#
_symmetry.space_group_name_H-M   'P 1'
#
loop_
_entity.id
_entity.type
_entity.pdbx_description
1 polymer ?
#
loop_
_entity_poly.entity_id
_entity_poly.type
_entity_poly.pdbx_seq_one_letter_code
_entity_poly.pdbx_strand_id
1 'polypeptide(L)'
;WTPNMDSAILKVMAKLYEDLNGEKPHVAACHAGLECGILGQNYPEMDMISFGPNIKGAHSPDERAQISSVQKYWKFVLEILKNIPEA
;
A
#
# COMPACT_ATOMS: atom_id res chain seq x y z
N TRP A 1 -12.48 3.02 6.47
CA TRP A 1 -12.13 3.58 5.15
C TRP A 1 -12.75 2.69 4.08
N THR A 2 -13.61 3.25 3.23
CA THR A 2 -14.29 2.50 2.17
C THR A 2 -13.35 2.35 0.98
N PRO A 3 -13.11 1.12 0.46
CA PRO A 3 -12.27 0.93 -0.72
C PRO A 3 -12.84 1.62 -1.96
N ASN A 4 -11.98 2.26 -2.75
CA ASN A 4 -12.30 2.81 -4.07
C ASN A 4 -11.58 2.00 -5.15
N MET A 5 -12.31 1.11 -5.85
CA MET A 5 -11.73 0.27 -6.90
C MET A 5 -11.42 1.05 -8.19
N ASP A 6 -11.97 2.25 -8.34
CA ASP A 6 -11.71 3.13 -9.48
C ASP A 6 -10.51 4.05 -9.29
N SER A 7 -9.91 4.05 -8.09
CA SER A 7 -8.71 4.80 -7.71
C SER A 7 -7.61 4.73 -8.78
N ALA A 8 -7.10 5.91 -9.17
CA ALA A 8 -6.06 6.02 -10.18
C ALA A 8 -4.75 5.46 -9.64
N ILE A 9 -4.40 5.78 -8.39
CA ILE A 9 -3.19 5.26 -7.77
C ILE A 9 -3.26 3.76 -7.53
N LEU A 10 -4.45 3.19 -7.24
CA LEU A 10 -4.63 1.73 -7.14
C LEU A 10 -4.24 1.02 -8.43
N LYS A 11 -4.71 1.52 -9.58
CA LYS A 11 -4.44 0.94 -10.90
C LYS A 11 -2.94 1.00 -11.24
N VAL A 12 -2.29 2.13 -10.95
CA VAL A 12 -0.84 2.31 -11.12
C VAL A 12 -0.06 1.33 -10.24
N MET A 13 -0.36 1.29 -8.95
CA MET A 13 0.34 0.44 -7.99
C MET A 13 0.15 -1.05 -8.31
N ALA A 14 -1.06 -1.46 -8.72
CA ALA A 14 -1.35 -2.85 -9.06
C ALA A 14 -0.50 -3.33 -10.23
N LYS A 15 -0.42 -2.51 -11.30
CA LYS A 15 0.40 -2.79 -12.47
C LYS A 15 1.88 -2.82 -12.14
N LEU A 16 2.39 -1.80 -11.44
CA LEU A 16 3.80 -1.75 -11.04
C LEU A 16 4.20 -2.94 -10.17
N TYR A 17 3.31 -3.42 -9.30
CA TYR A 17 3.59 -4.60 -8.50
C TYR A 17 3.72 -5.85 -9.37
N GLU A 18 2.82 -6.03 -10.34
CA GLU A 18 2.87 -7.15 -11.30
C GLU A 18 4.14 -7.08 -12.15
N ASP A 19 4.50 -5.92 -12.68
CA ASP A 19 5.71 -5.70 -13.48
C ASP A 19 7.00 -5.99 -12.69
N LEU A 20 7.04 -5.61 -11.41
CA LEU A 20 8.23 -5.77 -10.56
C LEU A 20 8.41 -7.18 -9.99
N ASN A 21 7.32 -7.94 -9.85
CA ASN A 21 7.32 -9.19 -9.09
C ASN A 21 6.84 -10.41 -9.88
N GLY A 22 6.29 -10.21 -11.09
CA GLY A 22 5.77 -11.29 -11.94
C GLY A 22 4.47 -11.91 -11.41
N GLU A 23 3.83 -11.29 -10.41
CA GLU A 23 2.59 -11.76 -9.79
C GLU A 23 1.69 -10.58 -9.40
N LYS A 24 0.38 -10.80 -9.42
CA LYS A 24 -0.58 -9.77 -9.01
C LYS A 24 -0.51 -9.51 -7.51
N PRO A 25 -0.60 -8.25 -7.06
CA PRO A 25 -0.73 -7.97 -5.64
C PRO A 25 -2.08 -8.45 -5.10
N HIS A 26 -2.09 -8.81 -3.83
CA HIS A 26 -3.33 -9.03 -3.11
C HIS A 26 -3.92 -7.68 -2.67
N VAL A 27 -4.99 -7.23 -3.34
CA VAL A 27 -5.76 -6.06 -2.94
C VAL A 27 -6.86 -6.48 -1.98
N ALA A 28 -6.86 -5.95 -0.76
CA ALA A 28 -7.81 -6.32 0.28
C ALA A 28 -8.17 -5.14 1.19
N ALA A 29 -9.34 -5.23 1.80
CA ALA A 29 -9.69 -4.43 2.98
C ALA A 29 -9.30 -5.20 4.24
N CYS A 30 -8.71 -4.52 5.22
CA CYS A 30 -8.39 -5.14 6.52
C CYS A 30 -9.49 -4.84 7.55
N HIS A 31 -9.71 -5.79 8.48
CA HIS A 31 -10.56 -5.57 9.65
C HIS A 31 -9.71 -5.03 10.82
N ALA A 32 -9.03 -3.91 10.58
CA ALA A 32 -8.19 -3.21 11.54
C ALA A 32 -8.34 -1.69 11.38
N GLY A 33 -7.93 -0.93 12.39
CA GLY A 33 -7.87 0.53 12.31
C GLY A 33 -6.66 0.98 11.49
N LEU A 34 -6.88 1.85 10.51
CA LEU A 34 -5.84 2.57 9.78
C LEU A 34 -6.16 4.05 9.79
N GLU A 35 -5.13 4.88 9.85
CA GLU A 35 -5.26 6.34 9.79
C GLU A 35 -5.94 6.83 8.51
N CYS A 36 -5.90 6.05 7.41
CA CYS A 36 -6.66 6.33 6.17
C CYS A 36 -8.17 6.54 6.42
N GLY A 37 -8.74 5.96 7.48
CA GLY A 37 -10.12 6.23 7.88
C GLY A 37 -10.33 7.68 8.32
N ILE A 38 -9.44 8.19 9.16
CA ILE A 38 -9.48 9.59 9.65
C ILE A 38 -9.07 10.55 8.54
N LEU A 39 -8.02 10.23 7.79
CA LEU A 39 -7.55 11.05 6.69
C LEU A 39 -8.62 11.21 5.61
N GLY A 40 -9.29 10.12 5.19
CA GLY A 40 -10.37 10.19 4.20
C GLY A 40 -11.60 10.94 4.67
N GLN A 41 -11.88 10.96 5.98
CA GLN A 41 -12.96 11.78 6.53
C GLN A 41 -12.65 13.29 6.46
N ASN A 42 -11.37 13.66 6.66
CA ASN A 42 -10.95 15.07 6.67
C ASN A 42 -10.52 15.59 5.29
N TYR A 43 -10.10 14.70 4.39
CA TYR A 43 -9.67 14.99 3.02
C TYR A 43 -10.43 14.08 2.04
N PRO A 44 -11.72 14.35 1.78
CA PRO A 44 -12.60 13.44 1.03
C PRO A 44 -12.19 13.25 -0.44
N GLU A 45 -11.41 14.18 -1.00
CA GLU A 45 -10.92 14.11 -2.39
C GLU A 45 -9.55 13.44 -2.52
N MET A 46 -8.90 13.09 -1.40
CA MET A 46 -7.58 12.47 -1.43
C MET A 46 -7.68 11.01 -1.89
N ASP A 47 -7.01 10.69 -3.00
CA ASP A 47 -6.82 9.30 -3.43
C ASP A 47 -5.74 8.64 -2.57
N MET A 48 -6.03 7.48 -1.97
CA MET A 48 -5.20 6.88 -0.93
C MET A 48 -5.06 5.37 -1.12
N ILE A 49 -3.86 4.87 -0.83
CA ILE A 49 -3.58 3.43 -0.70
C ILE A 49 -2.68 3.21 0.52
N SER A 50 -2.89 2.09 1.22
CA SER A 50 -2.02 1.61 2.28
C SER A 50 -1.27 0.35 1.82
N PHE A 51 0.06 0.34 1.98
CA PHE A 51 0.93 -0.78 1.65
C PHE A 51 2.19 -0.74 2.53
N GLY A 52 2.89 -1.86 2.68
CA GLY A 52 4.07 -1.94 3.53
C GLY A 52 4.81 -3.27 3.45
N PRO A 53 5.98 -3.39 4.12
CA PRO A 53 6.73 -4.63 4.22
C PRO A 53 6.02 -5.63 5.16
N ASN A 54 6.53 -6.87 5.18
CA ASN A 54 6.03 -7.89 6.09
C ASN A 54 6.55 -7.62 7.51
N ILE A 55 5.63 -7.30 8.41
CA ILE A 55 5.84 -7.22 9.86
C ILE A 55 5.03 -8.33 10.52
N LYS A 56 5.64 -9.07 11.46
CA LYS A 56 4.98 -10.17 12.18
C LYS A 56 5.05 -9.91 13.68
N GLY A 57 3.97 -10.21 14.39
CA GLY A 57 3.88 -10.01 15.83
C GLY A 57 3.87 -8.53 16.24
N ALA A 58 3.37 -7.64 15.38
CA ALA A 58 3.26 -6.23 15.72
C ALA A 58 2.53 -6.05 17.07
N HIS A 59 3.02 -5.14 17.90
CA HIS A 59 2.51 -4.88 19.25
C HIS A 59 2.79 -5.98 20.28
N SER A 60 3.72 -6.89 20.01
CA SER A 60 4.23 -7.85 21.00
C SER A 60 5.76 -7.82 21.10
N PRO A 61 6.36 -8.38 22.17
CA PRO A 61 7.81 -8.56 22.24
C PRO A 61 8.41 -9.41 21.11
N ASP A 62 7.57 -10.15 20.35
CA ASP A 62 7.98 -10.96 19.21
C ASP A 62 7.98 -10.17 17.88
N GLU A 63 7.71 -8.87 17.93
CA GLU A 63 7.65 -7.98 16.78
C GLU A 63 8.95 -8.03 15.97
N ARG A 64 8.82 -8.31 14.67
CA ARG A 64 9.95 -8.38 13.75
C ARG A 64 9.57 -8.02 12.33
N ALA A 65 10.51 -7.38 11.64
CA ALA A 65 10.41 -7.03 10.24
C ALA A 65 11.23 -8.00 9.37
N GLN A 66 10.68 -8.41 8.23
CA GLN A 66 11.39 -9.26 7.27
C GLN A 66 12.26 -8.39 6.34
N ILE A 67 13.58 -8.48 6.48
CA ILE A 67 14.56 -7.65 5.73
C ILE A 67 14.33 -7.70 4.21
N SER A 68 14.14 -8.90 3.63
CA SER A 68 13.91 -9.03 2.19
C SER A 68 12.63 -8.35 1.71
N SER A 69 11.58 -8.31 2.55
CA SER A 69 10.35 -7.61 2.20
C SER A 69 10.50 -6.09 2.26
N VAL A 70 11.38 -5.56 3.14
CA VAL A 70 11.71 -4.13 3.22
C VAL A 70 12.41 -3.66 1.94
N GLN A 71 13.31 -4.48 1.38
CA GLN A 71 13.94 -4.18 0.09
C GLN A 71 12.94 -4.12 -1.07
N LYS A 72 12.01 -5.10 -1.13
CA LYS A 72 10.92 -5.10 -2.12
C LYS A 72 10.01 -3.87 -1.96
N TYR A 73 9.63 -3.55 -0.72
CA TYR A 73 8.86 -2.35 -0.39
C TYR A 73 9.57 -1.06 -0.85
N TRP A 74 10.85 -0.89 -0.53
CA TRP A 74 11.58 0.32 -0.88
C TRP A 74 11.70 0.52 -2.39
N LYS A 75 12.02 -0.56 -3.13
CA LYS A 75 12.02 -0.53 -4.59
C LYS A 75 10.64 -0.10 -5.12
N PHE A 76 9.56 -0.65 -4.56
CA PHE A 76 8.22 -0.33 -4.98
C PHE A 76 7.84 1.14 -4.71
N VAL A 77 8.18 1.68 -3.54
CA VAL A 77 8.01 3.12 -3.23
C VAL A 77 8.66 3.99 -4.31
N LEU A 78 9.92 3.71 -4.66
CA LEU A 78 10.64 4.49 -5.67
C LEU A 78 9.97 4.42 -7.05
N GLU A 79 9.47 3.24 -7.46
CA GLU A 79 8.77 3.11 -8.73
C GLU A 79 7.40 3.79 -8.72
N ILE A 80 6.69 3.80 -7.61
CA ILE A 80 5.43 4.54 -7.46
C ILE A 80 5.68 6.04 -7.63
N LEU A 81 6.70 6.58 -6.96
CA LEU A 81 7.02 8.01 -7.05
C LEU A 81 7.40 8.46 -8.46
N LYS A 82 8.02 7.58 -9.27
CA LYS A 82 8.35 7.86 -10.68
C LYS A 82 7.13 7.81 -11.60
N ASN A 83 6.08 7.11 -11.20
CA ASN A 83 4.91 6.81 -12.04
C ASN A 83 3.61 7.32 -11.39
N ILE A 84 3.68 8.38 -10.57
CA ILE A 84 2.50 8.98 -9.93
C ILE A 84 1.47 9.32 -11.03
N PRO A 85 0.17 9.02 -10.83
CA PRO A 85 -0.87 9.41 -11.78
C PRO A 85 -0.82 10.91 -12.10
N GLU A 86 -0.97 11.26 -13.37
CA GLU A 86 -1.15 12.64 -13.78
C GLU A 86 -2.52 13.16 -13.29
N ALA A 87 -2.58 14.44 -12.93
CA ALA A 87 -3.78 15.12 -12.45
C ALA A 87 -4.65 15.63 -13.61
#